data_AF-A0A524ERQ3-F1
#
_entry.id   AF-A0A524ERQ3-F1
#
_cell.length_a   1.000
_cell.length_b   1.000
_cell.length_c   1.000
_cell.angle_alpha   90.00
_cell.angle_beta   90.00
_cell.angle_gamma   90.00
#
_symmetry.space_group_name_H-M   'P 1'
#
loop_
_entity.id
_entity.type
_entity.pdbx_description
1 polymer ?
#
loop_
_entity_poly.entity_id
_entity_poly.type
_entity_poly.pdbx_seq_one_letter_code
_entity_poly.pdbx_strand_id
1 'polypeptide(L)' 'MINLQELFLDKNQITKIEGLKNLKSLIILFLERNRITNFDLKDIKHLKNLNFIFLNDNPLDSESKENYEKRTRFP' A
#
# COMPACT_ATOMS: atom_id res chain seq x y z
N MET A 1 -5.77 -20.50 3.76
CA MET A 1 -5.69 -19.08 4.17
C MET A 1 -4.25 -18.66 4.01
N ILE A 2 -3.96 -17.54 3.33
CA ILE A 2 -2.58 -17.09 3.11
C ILE A 2 -2.18 -16.26 4.33
N ASN A 3 -1.13 -16.68 5.05
CA ASN A 3 -0.67 -16.06 6.30
C ASN A 3 0.51 -15.11 6.07
N LEU A 4 0.56 -14.44 4.91
CA LEU A 4 1.61 -13.49 4.61
C LEU A 4 1.45 -12.26 5.50
N GLN A 5 2.48 -11.95 6.28
CA GLN A 5 2.50 -10.79 7.19
C GLN A 5 3.27 -9.60 6.59
N GLU A 6 4.27 -9.87 5.77
CA GLU A 6 5.12 -8.85 5.17
C GLU A 6 5.23 -9.10 3.67
N LEU A 7 5.03 -8.05 2.87
CA LEU A 7 5.12 -8.11 1.42
C LEU A 7 6.04 -7.00 0.93
N PHE A 8 7.16 -7.40 0.34
CA PHE A 8 8.18 -6.53 -0.22
C PHE A 8 8.05 -6.49 -1.75
N LEU A 9 7.70 -5.32 -2.28
CA LEU A 9 7.53 -5.06 -3.71
C LEU A 9 8.26 -3.78 -4.13
N ASP A 10 9.23 -3.31 -3.34
CA ASP A 10 10.02 -2.13 -3.65
C ASP A 10 10.84 -2.30 -4.93
N LYS A 11 11.14 -1.17 -5.60
CA LYS A 11 11.98 -1.11 -6.82
C LYS A 11 11.43 -1.92 -8.00
N ASN A 12 10.11 -1.93 -8.17
CA ASN A 12 9.43 -2.55 -9.30
C ASN A 12 8.81 -1.49 -10.24
N GLN A 13 8.00 -1.94 -11.19
CA GLN A 13 7.28 -1.10 -12.15
C GLN A 13 5.76 -1.12 -11.88
N ILE A 14 5.35 -1.33 -10.63
CA ILE A 14 3.93 -1.41 -10.26
C ILE A 14 3.30 -0.04 -10.46
N THR A 15 2.20 0.00 -11.21
CA THR A 15 1.45 1.23 -11.49
C THR A 15 0.18 1.35 -10.65
N LYS A 16 -0.27 0.24 -10.05
CA LYS A 16 -1.52 0.19 -9.30
C LYS A 16 -1.48 -0.88 -8.20
N ILE A 17 -2.10 -0.57 -7.06
CA ILE A 17 -2.24 -1.49 -5.92
C ILE A 17 -3.48 -2.35 -6.15
N GLU A 18 -3.30 -3.58 -6.60
CA GLU A 18 -4.38 -4.55 -6.82
C GLU A 18 -3.93 -6.00 -6.54
N GLY A 19 -4.88 -6.94 -6.51
CA GLY A 19 -4.58 -8.36 -6.27
C GLY A 19 -4.34 -8.74 -4.79
N LEU A 20 -4.41 -7.79 -3.85
CA LEU A 20 -4.11 -8.04 -2.43
C LEU A 20 -5.31 -8.56 -1.60
N LYS A 21 -6.47 -8.79 -2.24
CA LYS A 21 -7.77 -9.08 -1.58
C LYS A 21 -7.73 -10.20 -0.53
N ASN A 22 -6.87 -11.20 -0.73
CA ASN A 22 -6.78 -12.37 0.13
C ASN A 22 -5.72 -12.27 1.23
N LEU A 23 -4.90 -11.22 1.25
CA LEU A 23 -3.80 -11.02 2.19
C LEU A 23 -4.28 -10.41 3.51
N LYS A 24 -5.28 -11.04 4.14
CA LYS A 24 -5.93 -10.52 5.36
C LYS A 24 -4.99 -10.48 6.58
N SER A 25 -3.91 -11.24 6.56
CA SER A 25 -2.90 -11.28 7.62
C SER A 25 -1.75 -10.29 7.39
N LEU A 26 -1.79 -9.49 6.32
CA LEU A 26 -0.70 -8.57 5.98
C LEU A 26 -0.63 -7.42 6.98
N ILE A 27 0.57 -7.20 7.52
CA ILE A 27 0.90 -6.17 8.51
C ILE A 27 1.75 -5.08 7.86
N ILE A 28 2.65 -5.46 6.95
CA ILE A 28 3.60 -4.55 6.32
C ILE A 28 3.58 -4.72 4.79
N LEU A 29 3.47 -3.60 4.06
CA LEU A 29 3.51 -3.54 2.60
C LEU A 29 4.54 -2.51 2.11
N PHE A 30 5.68 -2.97 1.58
CA PHE A 30 6.67 -2.09 0.95
C PHE A 30 6.39 -1.97 -0.55
N LEU A 31 6.14 -0.75 -1.00
CA LEU A 31 5.87 -0.40 -2.40
C LEU A 31 6.73 0.80 -2.85
N GLU A 32 7.81 1.10 -2.13
CA GLU A 32 8.69 2.22 -2.45
C GLU A 32 9.32 2.06 -3.84
N ARG A 33 9.61 3.19 -4.51
CA ARG A 33 10.30 3.20 -5.81
C ARG A 33 9.56 2.37 -6.87
N ASN A 34 8.25 2.60 -6.99
CA ASN A 34 7.39 2.06 -8.03
C ASN A 34 6.88 3.19 -8.95
N ARG A 35 5.83 2.94 -9.73
CA ARG A 35 5.22 3.90 -10.67
C ARG A 35 3.76 4.18 -10.32
N ILE A 36 3.40 4.09 -9.04
CA ILE A 36 2.04 4.33 -8.56
C ILE A 36 1.78 5.84 -8.63
N THR A 37 0.76 6.23 -9.39
CA THR A 37 0.34 7.64 -9.52
C THR A 37 -0.83 7.99 -8.62
N ASN A 38 -1.71 7.02 -8.35
CA ASN A 38 -2.95 7.22 -7.62
C ASN A 38 -3.02 6.26 -6.42
N PHE A 39 -3.39 6.78 -5.25
CA PHE A 39 -3.59 6.02 -4.02
C PHE A 39 -4.78 6.56 -3.23
N ASP A 40 -5.65 5.64 -2.83
CA ASP A 40 -6.79 5.91 -1.95
C ASP A 40 -6.85 4.84 -0.85
N LEU A 41 -7.31 5.21 0.35
CA LEU A 41 -7.50 4.28 1.47
C LEU A 41 -8.42 3.10 1.12
N LYS A 42 -9.35 3.27 0.16
CA LYS A 42 -10.20 2.18 -0.33
C LYS A 42 -9.41 1.03 -0.96
N ASP A 43 -8.24 1.31 -1.53
CA ASP A 43 -7.40 0.31 -2.21
C ASP A 43 -6.86 -0.73 -1.22
N ILE A 44 -6.73 -0.35 0.05
CA ILE A 44 -6.21 -1.20 1.13
C ILE A 44 -7.24 -1.54 2.22
N LYS A 45 -8.48 -1.05 2.13
CA LYS A 45 -9.55 -1.25 3.12
C LYS A 45 -9.80 -2.72 3.53
N HIS A 46 -9.44 -3.67 2.66
CA HIS A 46 -9.63 -5.09 2.90
C HIS A 46 -8.49 -5.75 3.70
N LEU A 47 -7.35 -5.06 3.87
CA LEU A 47 -6.17 -5.52 4.58
C LEU A 47 -6.27 -5.15 6.07
N LYS A 48 -7.18 -5.82 6.78
CA LYS A 48 -7.62 -5.50 8.17
C LYS A 48 -6.55 -5.54 9.27
N ASN A 49 -5.31 -5.89 8.94
CA ASN A 49 -4.21 -5.97 9.90
C ASN A 49 -3.03 -5.12 9.45
N LEU A 50 -3.20 -4.33 8.37
CA LEU A 50 -2.13 -3.58 7.75
C LEU A 50 -1.81 -2.38 8.64
N ASN A 51 -0.65 -2.39 9.28
CA ASN A 51 -0.20 -1.28 10.12
C ASN A 51 0.72 -0.33 9.35
N PHE A 52 1.46 -0.87 8.38
CA PHE A 52 2.50 -0.14 7.68
C PHE A 52 2.42 -0.36 6.18
N ILE A 53 2.41 0.72 5.41
CA ILE A 53 2.55 0.69 3.95
C ILE A 53 3.53 1.77 3.55
N PHE A 54 4.48 1.51 2.66
CA PHE A 54 5.48 2.50 2.24
C PHE A 54 5.32 2.79 0.74
N LEU A 55 5.01 4.04 0.38
CA LEU A 55 4.83 4.48 -1.02
C LEU A 55 5.84 5.56 -1.42
N ASN A 56 6.89 5.77 -0.63
CA ASN A 56 7.93 6.75 -0.94
C ASN A 56 8.52 6.48 -2.34
N ASP A 57 9.01 7.54 -3.00
CA ASP A 57 9.55 7.46 -4.36
C ASP A 57 8.58 6.88 -5.41
N ASN A 58 7.28 7.09 -5.23
CA ASN A 58 6.27 6.91 -6.27
C ASN A 58 5.81 8.28 -6.81
N PRO A 59 5.43 8.37 -8.10
CA PRO A 59 4.94 9.60 -8.71
C PRO A 59 3.47 9.90 -8.31
N LEU A 60 3.17 9.88 -7.00
CA LEU A 60 1.83 10.15 -6.48
C LEU A 60 1.36 11.57 -6.88
N ASP A 61 0.11 11.67 -7.32
CA ASP A 61 -0.57 12.96 -7.48
C ASP A 61 -0.80 13.64 -6.13
N SER A 62 -1.19 14.91 -6.16
CA SER A 62 -1.36 15.73 -4.94
C SER A 62 -2.42 15.16 -3.98
N GLU A 63 -3.52 14.61 -4.51
CA GLU A 63 -4.58 14.00 -3.69
C GLU A 63 -4.09 12.73 -3.01
N SER A 64 -3.37 11.90 -3.75
CA SER A 64 -2.77 10.66 -3.26
C SER A 64 -1.70 10.91 -2.22
N LYS A 65 -0.92 11.98 -2.36
CA LYS A 65 0.02 12.44 -1.32
C LYS A 65 -0.71 12.86 -0.06
N GLU A 66 -1.78 13.65 -0.18
CA GLU A 66 -2.58 14.05 0.98
C GLU A 66 -3.20 12.83 1.69
N ASN A 67 -3.73 11.87 0.93
CA ASN A 67 -4.25 10.60 1.46
C ASN A 67 -3.13 9.77 2.13
N TYR A 68 -1.94 9.77 1.53
CA TYR A 68 -0.75 9.13 2.08
C TYR A 68 -0.25 9.82 3.35
N GLU A 69 -0.41 11.13 3.51
CA GLU A 69 0.10 11.87 4.67
C GLU A 69 -0.84 11.80 5.88
N LYS A 70 -2.14 11.56 5.67
CA LYS A 70 -3.17 11.42 6.73
C LYS A 70 -3.01 10.17 7.63
N ARG A 71 -1.81 9.59 7.72
CA ARG A 71 -1.50 8.35 8.44
C ARG A 71 -1.39 8.58 9.95
N THR A 72 -2.47 8.31 10.67
CA THR A 72 -2.43 8.19 12.15
C THR A 72 -2.35 6.73 12.60
N ARG A 73 -2.85 5.79 11.78
CA ARG A 73 -2.65 4.34 11.81
C ARG A 73 -3.41 3.78 10.61
N PHE A 74 -2.84 2.83 9.88
CA PHE A 74 -3.65 2.05 8.95
C PHE A 74 -4.49 1.04 9.75
N PRO A 75 -5.78 0.85 9.41
CA PRO A 75 -6.66 -0.11 10.08
C PRO A 75 -6.32 -1.57 9.74
#